data_AF-A0AAW0T1M1-F1
#
_entry.id   AF-A0AAW0T1M1-F1
#
_cell.length_a   1.000
_cell.length_b   1.000
_cell.length_c   1.000
_cell.angle_alpha   90.00
_cell.angle_beta   90.00
_cell.angle_gamma   90.00
#
_symmetry.space_group_name_H-M   'P 1'
#
loop_
_entity.id
_entity.type
_entity.pdbx_description
1 polymer ?
#
loop_
_entity_poly.entity_id
_entity_poly.type
_entity_poly.pdbx_seq_one_letter_code
_entity_poly.pdbx_strand_id
1 'polypeptide(L)'
;MGYEEETEKRPRMKKRKYIIEDVVMKKKKKIEPLLVNFANGQPLEGSELIGTLHRRTDKQEPHSVHNMLTIKTPFLNYAGGQTVAQMSGGVTTFLGILDPDTGRMRLMETSQYTVQPLVKDTTPSKTIKAVLDASTYDEKQEATAAAFGSKKAKQAVNRKRQNKVEAETMSGAIDQAASTAADHILNVEDYMEQQEETSLLTILPPCNRKANKIEDVYQLENLAPDDFLAQLQESAETLLCGQDLGPKNSLLFREMMENARHQGKYKNQLRLACLALLVKHLLAFIDLKDPMLKDFMKGRIMEDSCKGVISWIMQEYTVKQGNFISKTKRDEDRALCLSLILAFISSRYELSVSTLLQSVPVNRDRLNLLMRVIGATYSSATHSFVLKFPLAKYSQSLKKSKRQKKR
;
A
#
# COMPACT_ATOMS: atom_id res chain seq x y z
N MET A 1 -39.15 36.12 -18.61
CA MET A 1 -38.02 37.05 -18.76
C MET A 1 -37.07 36.44 -19.78
N GLY A 2 -37.21 36.82 -21.03
CA GLY A 2 -36.27 36.45 -22.09
C GLY A 2 -35.13 37.46 -22.09
N TYR A 3 -33.89 36.97 -22.09
CA TYR A 3 -32.72 37.81 -22.28
C TYR A 3 -32.51 37.96 -23.79
N GLU A 4 -32.76 39.16 -24.32
CA GLU A 4 -32.35 39.55 -25.66
C GLU A 4 -30.85 39.91 -25.61
N GLU A 5 -30.04 39.21 -26.41
CA GLU A 5 -28.66 39.61 -26.69
C GLU A 5 -28.67 40.83 -27.63
N GLU A 6 -28.36 42.01 -27.08
CA GLU A 6 -28.00 43.17 -27.88
C GLU A 6 -26.65 42.94 -28.58
N THR A 7 -26.69 42.49 -29.83
CA THR A 7 -25.51 42.48 -30.69
C THR A 7 -25.15 43.90 -31.11
N GLU A 8 -24.09 44.47 -30.50
CA GLU A 8 -23.45 45.71 -30.96
C GLU A 8 -22.97 45.56 -32.41
N LYS A 9 -23.67 46.21 -33.36
CA LYS A 9 -23.26 46.28 -34.76
C LYS A 9 -22.03 47.19 -34.89
N ARG A 10 -20.85 46.59 -35.07
CA ARG A 10 -19.62 47.32 -35.46
C ARG A 10 -19.90 48.17 -36.72
N PRO A 11 -19.52 49.46 -36.76
CA PRO A 11 -19.81 50.33 -37.89
C PRO A 11 -19.09 49.84 -39.16
N ARG A 12 -19.84 49.74 -40.27
CA ARG A 12 -19.29 49.39 -41.59
C ARG A 12 -18.30 50.48 -42.03
N MET A 13 -17.01 50.18 -41.97
CA MET A 13 -15.95 51.08 -42.47
C MET A 13 -16.16 51.36 -43.97
N LYS A 14 -16.19 52.64 -44.35
CA LYS A 14 -16.23 53.07 -45.77
C LYS A 14 -14.99 52.52 -46.48
N LYS A 15 -15.18 51.78 -47.58
CA LYS A 15 -14.08 51.26 -48.41
C LYS A 15 -13.34 52.43 -49.05
N ARG A 16 -12.18 52.80 -48.50
CA ARG A 16 -11.27 53.79 -49.08
C ARG A 16 -10.21 53.04 -49.91
N LYS A 17 -9.98 53.50 -51.14
CA LYS A 17 -8.91 52.96 -52.02
C LYS A 17 -7.65 53.78 -51.77
N TYR A 18 -6.55 53.12 -51.46
CA TYR A 18 -5.25 53.74 -51.23
C TYR A 18 -4.24 53.18 -52.23
N ILE A 19 -3.29 54.00 -52.65
CA ILE A 19 -2.23 53.61 -53.58
C ILE A 19 -0.99 53.23 -52.74
N ILE A 20 -0.46 52.03 -52.95
CA ILE A 20 0.80 51.61 -52.35
C ILE A 20 1.93 52.24 -53.17
N GLU A 21 2.65 53.18 -52.57
CA GLU A 21 3.75 53.89 -53.22
C GLU A 21 5.07 53.12 -53.11
N ASP A 22 5.32 52.49 -51.97
CA ASP A 22 6.59 51.80 -51.69
C ASP A 22 6.41 50.63 -50.71
N VAL A 23 7.24 49.58 -50.89
CA VAL A 23 7.27 48.36 -50.07
C VAL A 23 8.71 48.11 -49.59
N VAL A 24 8.93 48.34 -48.30
CA VAL A 24 10.24 48.19 -47.67
C VAL A 24 10.36 46.80 -47.02
N MET A 25 11.21 45.95 -47.60
CA MET A 25 11.51 44.61 -47.09
C MET A 25 12.60 44.62 -46.01
N LYS A 26 12.62 43.60 -45.14
CA LYS A 26 13.58 43.49 -44.04
C LYS A 26 15.01 43.38 -44.56
N LYS A 27 15.91 44.18 -44.00
CA LYS A 27 17.36 44.11 -44.28
C LYS A 27 18.06 43.41 -43.13
N LYS A 28 18.82 42.34 -43.42
CA LYS A 28 19.49 41.48 -42.43
C LYS A 28 20.31 42.22 -41.35
N LYS A 29 20.75 43.47 -41.58
CA LYS A 29 21.62 44.23 -40.66
C LYS A 29 20.99 45.49 -40.04
N LYS A 30 19.75 45.85 -40.37
CA LYS A 30 19.07 47.00 -39.77
C LYS A 30 17.94 46.54 -38.86
N ILE A 31 17.68 47.32 -37.80
CA ILE A 31 16.53 47.11 -36.93
C ILE A 31 15.33 47.76 -37.62
N GLU A 32 14.28 46.98 -37.84
CA GLU A 32 13.01 47.43 -38.40
C GLU A 32 12.01 47.78 -37.28
N PRO A 33 10.89 48.46 -37.60
CA PRO A 33 9.81 48.61 -36.64
C PRO A 33 9.32 47.23 -36.20
N LEU A 34 9.17 47.01 -34.89
CA LEU A 34 8.74 45.74 -34.31
C LEU A 34 7.31 45.86 -33.78
N LEU A 35 6.48 44.86 -34.05
CA LEU A 35 5.17 44.74 -33.42
C LEU A 35 5.28 43.87 -32.17
N VAL A 36 5.05 44.46 -31.00
CA VAL A 36 5.16 43.74 -29.72
C VAL A 36 3.78 43.50 -29.13
N ASN A 37 3.47 42.25 -28.84
CA ASN A 37 2.28 41.85 -28.10
C ASN A 37 2.66 41.44 -26.68
N PHE A 38 2.03 42.05 -25.68
CA PHE A 38 2.25 41.73 -24.27
C PHE A 38 1.19 40.72 -23.82
N ALA A 39 1.63 39.57 -23.31
CA ALA A 39 0.71 38.48 -22.96
C ALA A 39 -0.29 38.83 -21.85
N ASN A 40 0.05 39.77 -20.97
CA ASN A 40 -0.74 40.12 -19.77
C ASN A 40 -1.46 41.47 -19.88
N GLY A 41 -1.74 41.95 -21.09
CA GLY A 41 -2.39 43.25 -21.33
C GLY A 41 -1.40 44.33 -21.74
N GLN A 42 -1.87 45.59 -21.82
CA GLN A 42 -1.07 46.71 -22.33
C GLN A 42 -0.21 47.36 -21.23
N PRO A 43 1.02 47.81 -21.54
CA PRO A 43 1.79 48.65 -20.61
C PRO A 43 1.02 49.93 -20.25
N LEU A 44 1.21 50.43 -19.03
CA LEU A 44 0.60 51.69 -18.57
C LEU A 44 1.01 52.86 -19.49
N GLU A 45 0.02 53.63 -19.93
CA GLU A 45 0.22 54.84 -20.75
C GLU A 45 1.20 55.80 -20.07
N GLY A 46 2.23 56.24 -20.80
CA GLY A 46 3.28 57.13 -20.30
C GLY A 46 4.49 56.44 -19.64
N SER A 47 4.54 55.10 -19.60
CA SER A 47 5.72 54.39 -19.09
C SER A 47 6.87 54.39 -20.11
N GLU A 48 8.09 54.71 -19.67
CA GLU A 48 9.29 54.48 -20.48
C GLU A 48 9.55 52.98 -20.64
N LEU A 49 9.50 52.50 -21.88
CA LEU A 49 9.76 51.11 -22.25
C LEU A 49 11.10 51.01 -22.94
N ILE A 50 12.09 50.42 -22.25
CA ILE A 50 13.42 50.20 -22.84
C ILE A 50 13.51 48.77 -23.36
N GLY A 51 13.46 48.61 -24.69
CA GLY A 51 13.58 47.34 -25.38
C GLY A 51 15.00 47.03 -25.84
N THR A 52 15.49 45.81 -25.60
CA THR A 52 16.73 45.29 -26.22
C THR A 52 16.45 44.01 -26.98
N LEU A 53 16.86 44.00 -28.26
CA LEU A 53 16.72 42.86 -29.16
C LEU A 53 18.03 42.06 -29.19
N HIS A 54 17.96 40.81 -28.77
CA HIS A 54 19.06 39.87 -28.78
C HIS A 54 18.98 39.01 -30.04
N ARG A 55 20.03 39.04 -30.86
CA ARG A 55 20.12 38.29 -32.11
C ARG A 55 21.19 37.22 -32.00
N ARG A 56 20.79 35.95 -32.07
CA ARG A 56 21.73 34.83 -32.10
C ARG A 56 22.33 34.69 -33.50
N THR A 57 23.65 34.58 -33.58
CA THR A 57 24.42 34.50 -34.85
C THR A 57 25.19 33.18 -34.98
N ASP A 58 24.66 32.12 -34.36
CA ASP A 58 25.32 30.82 -34.29
C ASP A 58 25.22 30.08 -35.64
N LYS A 59 26.35 29.59 -36.16
CA LYS A 59 26.46 28.96 -37.49
C LYS A 59 26.20 27.45 -37.47
N GLN A 60 26.10 26.82 -36.29
CA GLN A 60 26.08 25.36 -36.16
C GLN A 60 24.68 24.73 -36.23
N GLU A 61 23.60 25.49 -36.03
CA GLU A 61 22.22 24.99 -36.20
C GLU A 61 21.39 25.95 -37.08
N PRO A 62 21.22 25.68 -38.39
CA PRO A 62 20.58 26.60 -39.33
C PRO A 62 19.07 26.81 -39.12
N HIS A 63 18.43 26.07 -38.20
CA HIS A 63 16.97 26.06 -38.04
C HIS A 63 16.44 26.74 -36.77
N SER A 64 17.30 27.35 -35.95
CA SER A 64 16.87 27.95 -34.67
C SER A 64 17.41 29.38 -34.49
N VAL A 65 17.09 30.28 -35.42
CA VAL A 65 17.30 31.73 -35.22
C VAL A 65 16.20 32.28 -34.32
N HIS A 66 16.26 31.95 -33.04
CA HIS A 66 15.37 32.57 -32.04
C HIS A 66 15.93 33.95 -31.68
N ASN A 67 15.47 34.99 -32.37
CA ASN A 67 15.62 36.36 -31.89
C ASN A 67 14.77 36.52 -30.64
N MET A 68 15.33 37.16 -29.61
CA MET A 68 14.66 37.35 -28.33
C MET A 68 14.59 38.84 -28.01
N LEU A 69 13.39 39.33 -27.73
CA LEU A 69 13.15 40.70 -27.30
C LEU A 69 13.00 40.73 -25.78
N THR A 70 13.70 41.66 -25.14
CA THR A 70 13.53 41.93 -23.70
C THR A 70 13.13 43.38 -23.50
N ILE A 71 12.14 43.64 -22.65
CA ILE A 71 11.63 44.99 -22.38
C ILE A 71 11.70 45.23 -20.88
N LYS A 72 12.40 46.28 -20.49
CA LYS A 72 12.48 46.72 -19.10
C LYS A 72 11.44 47.82 -18.88
N THR A 73 10.65 47.67 -17.81
CA THR A 73 9.75 48.70 -17.29
C THR A 73 10.12 48.97 -15.82
N PRO A 74 9.66 50.09 -15.22
CA PRO A 74 9.98 50.40 -13.81
C PRO A 74 9.58 49.31 -12.82
N PHE A 75 8.52 48.55 -13.11
CA PHE A 75 7.95 47.57 -12.18
C PHE A 75 8.18 46.11 -12.60
N LEU A 76 8.33 45.84 -13.90
CA LEU A 76 8.38 44.48 -14.43
C LEU A 76 9.26 44.36 -15.67
N ASN A 77 10.00 43.26 -15.79
CA ASN A 77 10.75 42.96 -17.00
C ASN A 77 9.95 41.98 -17.84
N TYR A 78 10.02 42.10 -19.16
CA TYR A 78 9.38 41.19 -20.10
C TYR A 78 10.43 40.56 -21.00
N ALA A 79 10.23 39.30 -21.40
CA ALA A 79 11.00 38.67 -22.46
C ALA A 79 10.10 37.83 -23.36
N GLY A 80 10.47 37.71 -24.63
CA GLY A 80 9.69 37.00 -25.62
C GLY A 80 10.44 36.69 -26.90
N GLY A 81 9.97 35.67 -27.61
CA GLY A 81 10.47 35.30 -28.92
C GLY A 81 9.65 35.93 -30.05
N GLN A 82 10.17 35.79 -31.28
CA GLN A 82 9.43 36.12 -32.48
C GLN A 82 8.20 35.21 -32.60
N THR A 83 7.03 35.80 -32.79
CA THR A 83 5.76 35.09 -32.99
C THR A 83 5.76 34.49 -34.40
N VAL A 84 6.10 33.20 -34.50
CA VAL A 84 5.92 32.44 -35.74
C VAL A 84 4.48 31.97 -35.79
N ALA A 85 3.69 32.50 -36.74
CA ALA A 85 2.35 31.98 -36.99
C ALA A 85 2.47 30.52 -37.43
N GLN A 86 1.95 29.58 -36.64
CA GLN A 86 1.79 28.18 -37.03
C GLN A 86 0.65 28.06 -38.03
N MET A 87 0.87 28.56 -39.25
CA MET A 87 0.04 28.25 -40.40
C MET A 87 0.99 27.68 -41.46
N SER A 88 0.66 26.53 -42.02
CA SER A 88 1.40 25.86 -43.09
C SER A 88 1.42 26.74 -44.34
N GLY A 89 2.38 27.66 -44.39
CA GLY A 89 2.53 28.72 -45.38
C GLY A 89 2.87 30.04 -44.68
N GLY A 90 4.17 30.36 -44.59
CA GLY A 90 4.69 31.47 -43.79
C GLY A 90 3.97 32.80 -44.03
N VAL A 91 3.40 33.37 -42.97
CA VAL A 91 2.73 34.68 -43.01
C VAL A 91 3.75 35.78 -42.81
N THR A 92 3.89 36.68 -43.79
CA THR A 92 4.68 37.92 -43.68
C THR A 92 3.78 39.09 -43.27
N THR A 93 4.09 39.72 -42.14
CA THR A 93 3.34 40.88 -41.63
C THR A 93 3.95 42.18 -42.14
N PHE A 94 3.10 43.10 -42.61
CA PHE A 94 3.49 44.44 -43.03
C PHE A 94 2.79 45.50 -42.16
N LEU A 95 3.55 46.52 -41.75
CA LEU A 95 3.04 47.75 -41.15
C LEU A 95 2.75 48.76 -42.27
N GLY A 96 1.50 49.21 -42.36
CA GLY A 96 1.09 50.25 -43.30
C GLY A 96 1.14 51.64 -42.67
N ILE A 97 1.95 52.53 -43.24
CA ILE A 97 1.97 53.96 -42.89
C ILE A 97 1.21 54.70 -43.99
N LEU A 98 0.06 55.28 -43.65
CA LEU A 98 -0.79 56.01 -44.56
C LEU A 98 -0.64 57.51 -44.30
N ASP A 99 -0.34 58.27 -45.36
CA ASP A 99 -0.50 59.70 -45.36
C ASP A 99 -1.96 60.05 -45.76
N PRO A 100 -2.78 60.60 -44.84
CA PRO A 100 -4.18 60.88 -45.11
C PRO A 100 -4.40 61.99 -46.14
N ASP A 101 -3.45 62.93 -46.26
CA ASP A 101 -3.58 64.09 -47.15
C ASP A 101 -3.24 63.73 -48.60
N THR A 102 -2.23 62.88 -48.80
CA THR A 102 -1.83 62.43 -50.15
C THR A 102 -2.47 61.11 -50.58
N GLY A 103 -3.09 60.37 -49.65
CA GLY A 103 -3.72 59.07 -49.92
C GLY A 103 -2.73 57.95 -50.28
N ARG A 104 -1.44 58.18 -50.03
CA ARG A 104 -0.35 57.26 -50.33
C ARG A 104 0.02 56.43 -49.11
N MET A 105 0.21 55.13 -49.33
CA MET A 105 0.55 54.17 -48.28
C MET A 105 1.93 53.56 -48.54
N ARG A 106 2.75 53.52 -47.49
CA ARG A 106 4.02 52.79 -47.47
C ARG A 106 3.87 51.53 -46.64
N LEU A 107 4.27 50.38 -47.19
CA LEU A 107 4.29 49.11 -46.48
C LEU A 107 5.70 48.82 -45.98
N MET A 108 5.84 48.43 -44.72
CA MET A 108 7.11 48.02 -44.13
C MET A 108 6.98 46.63 -43.53
N GLU A 109 7.80 45.68 -44.00
CA GLU A 109 7.79 44.33 -43.46
C GLU A 109 8.27 44.36 -41.99
N THR A 110 7.47 43.82 -41.07
CA THR A 110 7.72 43.87 -39.62
C THR A 110 7.71 42.48 -39.00
N SER A 111 8.45 42.32 -37.91
CA SER A 111 8.47 41.08 -37.13
C SER A 111 7.60 41.26 -35.89
N GLN A 112 6.71 40.30 -35.65
CA GLN A 112 5.88 40.26 -34.45
C GLN A 112 6.59 39.51 -33.34
N TYR A 113 6.56 40.04 -32.12
CA TYR A 113 7.10 39.41 -30.92
C TYR A 113 6.00 39.32 -29.86
N THR A 114 5.90 38.17 -29.19
CA THR A 114 5.04 38.02 -28.02
C THR A 114 5.91 37.96 -26.78
N VAL A 115 5.79 38.95 -25.90
CA VAL A 115 6.56 39.04 -24.66
C VAL A 115 5.71 38.68 -23.43
N GLN A 116 6.32 37.96 -22.51
CA GLN A 116 5.73 37.56 -21.24
C GLN A 116 6.51 38.19 -20.09
N PRO A 117 5.86 38.53 -18.96
CA PRO A 117 6.56 39.09 -17.82
C PRO A 117 7.49 38.06 -17.18
N LEU A 118 8.75 38.44 -17.00
CA LEU A 118 9.65 37.82 -16.05
C LEU A 118 9.24 38.31 -14.66
N VAL A 119 8.26 37.63 -14.09
CA VAL A 119 8.10 37.66 -12.65
C VAL A 119 9.37 37.03 -12.08
N LYS A 120 10.06 37.74 -11.17
CA LYS A 120 11.05 37.12 -10.29
C LYS A 120 10.29 36.19 -9.35
N ASP A 121 9.72 35.11 -9.87
CA ASP A 121 9.24 34.06 -9.03
C ASP A 121 10.49 33.51 -8.34
N THR A 122 10.49 33.62 -7.01
CA THR A 122 10.63 32.47 -6.13
C THR A 122 10.62 31.19 -6.94
N THR A 123 11.76 30.85 -7.52
CA THR A 123 11.91 29.57 -8.17
C THR A 123 12.00 28.61 -6.99
N PRO A 124 10.99 27.77 -6.72
CA PRO A 124 11.29 26.61 -5.90
C PRO A 124 12.27 25.71 -6.66
N SER A 125 12.67 26.01 -7.90
CA SER A 125 13.57 25.19 -8.70
C SER A 125 14.97 25.01 -8.10
N LYS A 126 15.57 26.00 -7.42
CA LYS A 126 16.86 25.77 -6.73
C LYS A 126 16.67 24.85 -5.52
N THR A 127 15.61 25.04 -4.76
CA THR A 127 15.29 24.21 -3.58
C THR A 127 14.84 22.81 -3.99
N ILE A 128 14.04 22.67 -5.04
CA ILE A 128 13.56 21.39 -5.59
C ILE A 128 14.71 20.62 -6.21
N LYS A 129 15.61 21.25 -6.98
CA LYS A 129 16.80 20.57 -7.50
C LYS A 129 17.76 20.18 -6.38
N ALA A 130 18.01 21.03 -5.40
CA ALA A 130 18.84 20.68 -4.24
C ALA A 130 18.22 19.57 -3.38
N VAL A 131 16.90 19.57 -3.18
CA VAL A 131 16.16 18.52 -2.46
C VAL A 131 16.14 17.22 -3.28
N LEU A 132 15.92 17.29 -4.59
CA LEU A 132 16.00 16.13 -5.47
C LEU A 132 17.42 15.57 -5.53
N ASP A 133 18.46 16.40 -5.59
CA ASP A 133 19.85 15.91 -5.63
C ASP A 133 20.32 15.36 -4.26
N ALA A 134 19.73 15.83 -3.16
CA ALA A 134 19.91 15.26 -1.82
C ALA A 134 19.04 14.01 -1.55
N SER A 135 18.01 13.77 -2.36
CA SER A 135 17.12 12.62 -2.20
C SER A 135 17.77 11.35 -2.72
N THR A 136 17.66 10.28 -1.94
CA THR A 136 18.13 8.95 -2.35
C THR A 136 17.31 8.46 -3.55
N TYR A 137 17.88 7.58 -4.38
CA TYR A 137 17.17 6.96 -5.52
C TYR A 137 15.79 6.42 -5.13
N ASP A 138 15.70 5.78 -3.96
CA ASP A 138 14.47 5.23 -3.40
C ASP A 138 13.41 6.30 -3.09
N GLU A 139 13.82 7.49 -2.64
CA GLU A 139 12.90 8.58 -2.32
C GLU A 139 12.33 9.20 -3.60
N LYS A 140 13.14 9.28 -4.67
CA LYS A 140 12.67 9.71 -6.00
C LYS A 140 11.67 8.71 -6.58
N GLN A 141 11.94 7.41 -6.41
CA GLN A 141 11.04 6.35 -6.85
C GLN A 141 9.72 6.36 -6.06
N GLU A 142 9.79 6.62 -4.75
CA GLU A 142 8.62 6.72 -3.89
C GLU A 142 7.76 7.96 -4.20
N ALA A 143 8.40 9.11 -4.47
CA ALA A 143 7.71 10.33 -4.87
C ALA A 143 7.00 10.19 -6.22
N THR A 144 7.64 9.56 -7.20
CA THR A 144 7.02 9.30 -8.52
C THR A 144 5.90 8.28 -8.42
N ALA A 145 6.05 7.22 -7.61
CA ALA A 145 4.99 6.26 -7.34
C ALA A 145 3.80 6.87 -6.58
N ALA A 146 4.03 7.81 -5.68
CA ALA A 146 2.97 8.54 -4.98
C ALA A 146 2.19 9.49 -5.91
N ALA A 147 2.89 10.21 -6.81
CA ALA A 147 2.25 11.17 -7.72
C ALA A 147 1.55 10.47 -8.90
N PHE A 148 2.26 9.58 -9.59
CA PHE A 148 1.85 9.01 -10.90
C PHE A 148 1.69 7.49 -10.90
N GLY A 149 2.00 6.80 -9.79
CA GLY A 149 1.89 5.35 -9.71
C GLY A 149 0.44 4.83 -9.83
N SER A 150 0.31 3.55 -10.16
CA SER A 150 -0.99 2.86 -10.14
C SER A 150 -1.61 2.88 -8.73
N LYS A 151 -2.92 2.64 -8.62
CA LYS A 151 -3.62 2.60 -7.31
C LYS A 151 -2.93 1.66 -6.31
N LYS A 152 -2.37 0.54 -6.78
CA LYS A 152 -1.59 -0.41 -5.97
C LYS A 152 -0.24 0.17 -5.53
N ALA A 153 0.47 0.87 -6.41
CA ALA A 153 1.73 1.53 -6.09
C ALA A 153 1.52 2.67 -5.07
N LYS A 154 0.49 3.51 -5.26
CA LYS A 154 0.12 4.57 -4.32
C LYS A 154 -0.22 4.03 -2.93
N GLN A 155 -0.94 2.91 -2.87
CA GLN A 155 -1.27 2.25 -1.60
C GLN A 155 -0.04 1.66 -0.90
N ALA A 156 0.89 1.07 -1.65
CA ALA A 156 2.14 0.54 -1.10
C ALA A 156 3.02 1.65 -0.50
N VAL A 157 3.14 2.79 -1.18
CA VAL A 157 3.83 3.98 -0.66
C VAL A 157 3.17 4.50 0.61
N ASN A 158 1.84 4.60 0.63
CA ASN A 158 1.12 5.10 1.81
C ASN A 158 1.31 4.19 3.03
N ARG A 159 1.28 2.86 2.85
CA ARG A 159 1.58 1.90 3.92
C ARG A 159 3.00 2.03 4.44
N LYS A 160 3.98 2.21 3.54
CA LYS A 160 5.38 2.41 3.93
C LYS A 160 5.57 3.68 4.77
N ARG A 161 4.88 4.77 4.41
CA ARG A 161 4.87 6.03 5.19
C ARG A 161 4.23 5.88 6.56
N GLN A 162 3.07 5.23 6.64
CA GLN A 162 2.39 4.96 7.92
C GLN A 162 3.26 4.15 8.86
N ASN A 163 3.87 3.06 8.38
CA ASN A 163 4.77 2.23 9.17
C ASN A 163 6.03 2.98 9.64
N LYS A 164 6.55 3.93 8.84
CA LYS A 164 7.72 4.74 9.22
C LYS A 164 7.38 5.73 10.35
N VAL A 165 6.23 6.39 10.27
CA VAL A 165 5.75 7.29 11.33
C VAL A 165 5.48 6.51 12.62
N GLU A 166 4.90 5.31 12.54
CA GLU A 166 4.70 4.44 13.70
C GLU A 166 6.01 3.96 14.34
N ALA A 167 7.06 3.71 13.52
CA ALA A 167 8.38 3.36 14.04
C ALA A 167 9.08 4.53 14.73
N GLU A 168 8.95 5.75 14.20
CA GLU A 168 9.52 6.97 14.79
C GLU A 168 8.77 7.36 16.08
N THR A 169 7.45 7.24 16.14
CA THR A 169 6.66 7.50 17.37
C THR A 169 6.94 6.44 18.44
N MET A 170 7.13 5.19 18.06
CA MET A 170 7.56 4.13 18.96
C MET A 170 9.00 4.35 19.46
N SER A 171 9.92 4.80 18.59
CA SER A 171 11.28 5.17 19.01
C SER A 171 11.28 6.36 19.98
N GLY A 172 10.49 7.40 19.73
CA GLY A 172 10.36 8.53 20.64
C GLY A 172 9.73 8.16 21.99
N ALA A 173 8.76 7.24 21.98
CA ALA A 173 8.20 6.67 23.21
C ALA A 173 9.22 5.81 23.97
N ILE A 174 10.09 5.09 23.26
CA ILE A 174 11.21 4.33 23.83
C ILE A 174 12.27 5.27 24.42
N ASP A 175 12.62 6.37 23.75
CA ASP A 175 13.58 7.36 24.26
C ASP A 175 13.05 8.08 25.50
N GLN A 176 11.74 8.40 25.51
CA GLN A 176 11.07 8.97 26.67
C GLN A 176 10.96 7.96 27.83
N ALA A 177 10.72 6.68 27.53
CA ALA A 177 10.75 5.59 28.51
C ALA A 177 12.18 5.33 29.03
N ALA A 178 13.21 5.40 28.19
CA ALA A 178 14.61 5.24 28.55
C ALA A 178 15.11 6.39 29.43
N SER A 179 14.67 7.62 29.18
CA SER A 179 14.93 8.77 30.06
C SER A 179 14.25 8.65 31.42
N THR A 180 13.15 7.89 31.52
CA THR A 180 12.43 7.63 32.77
C THR A 180 12.98 6.39 33.49
N ALA A 181 13.60 5.46 32.74
CA ALA A 181 14.15 4.20 33.23
C ALA A 181 15.65 4.26 33.59
N ALA A 182 16.28 5.45 33.57
CA ALA A 182 17.68 5.64 33.92
C ALA A 182 18.05 5.19 35.35
N ASP A 183 17.07 4.93 36.22
CA ASP A 183 17.28 4.41 37.59
C ASP A 183 17.30 2.86 37.70
N HIS A 184 16.97 2.13 36.64
CA HIS A 184 17.02 0.67 36.66
C HIS A 184 17.66 0.12 35.39
N ILE A 185 18.99 -0.05 35.46
CA ILE A 185 19.77 -0.77 34.45
C ILE A 185 19.34 -2.24 34.45
N LEU A 186 18.50 -2.62 33.50
CA LEU A 186 18.29 -4.00 33.07
C LEU A 186 18.69 -4.11 31.59
N ASN A 187 19.44 -5.16 31.25
CA ASN A 187 20.05 -5.37 29.95
C ASN A 187 18.99 -5.41 28.83
N VAL A 188 19.22 -4.65 27.77
CA VAL A 188 18.32 -4.46 26.61
C VAL A 188 17.99 -5.79 25.91
N GLU A 189 18.89 -6.77 25.97
CA GLU A 189 18.68 -8.12 25.46
C GLU A 189 17.55 -8.88 26.19
N ASP A 190 17.36 -8.71 27.50
CA ASP A 190 16.26 -9.36 28.22
C ASP A 190 14.89 -8.77 27.85
N TYR A 191 14.84 -7.48 27.47
CA TYR A 191 13.59 -6.79 27.15
C TYR A 191 13.04 -7.18 25.77
N MET A 192 13.92 -7.37 24.78
CA MET A 192 13.53 -7.86 23.45
C MET A 192 13.10 -9.33 23.48
N GLU A 193 13.78 -10.17 24.26
CA GLU A 193 13.41 -11.57 24.46
C GLU A 193 12.06 -11.69 25.19
N GLN A 194 11.78 -10.84 26.19
CA GLN A 194 10.48 -10.78 26.86
C GLN A 194 9.34 -10.27 25.98
N GLN A 195 9.58 -9.34 25.06
CA GLN A 195 8.53 -8.79 24.19
C GLN A 195 8.09 -9.77 23.08
N GLU A 196 9.00 -10.58 22.53
CA GLU A 196 8.65 -11.67 21.60
C GLU A 196 8.01 -12.86 22.33
N GLU A 197 8.50 -13.22 23.52
CA GLU A 197 7.89 -14.24 24.36
C GLU A 197 6.45 -13.87 24.76
N THR A 198 6.21 -12.63 25.21
CA THR A 198 4.85 -12.19 25.55
C THR A 198 3.92 -12.16 24.33
N SER A 199 4.44 -11.79 23.15
CA SER A 199 3.64 -11.73 21.90
C SER A 199 3.23 -13.12 21.38
N LEU A 200 4.11 -14.12 21.45
CA LEU A 200 3.83 -15.50 21.04
C LEU A 200 3.12 -16.33 22.13
N LEU A 201 3.19 -15.93 23.40
CA LEU A 201 2.36 -16.53 24.44
C LEU A 201 0.92 -16.01 24.41
N THR A 202 0.69 -14.82 23.85
CA THR A 202 -0.65 -14.25 23.68
C THR A 202 -1.52 -15.05 22.69
N ILE A 203 -0.92 -15.80 21.75
CA ILE A 203 -1.67 -16.65 20.81
C ILE A 203 -2.07 -18.01 21.40
N LEU A 204 -1.60 -18.37 22.60
CA LEU A 204 -2.00 -19.62 23.23
C LEU A 204 -3.38 -19.49 23.89
N PRO A 205 -4.25 -20.50 23.76
CA PRO A 205 -5.42 -20.62 24.61
C PRO A 205 -5.03 -20.68 26.11
N PRO A 206 -5.97 -20.40 27.03
CA PRO A 206 -5.73 -20.45 28.47
C PRO A 206 -5.03 -21.75 28.89
N CYS A 207 -3.82 -21.62 29.44
CA CYS A 207 -2.94 -22.75 29.77
C CYS A 207 -2.62 -22.76 31.26
N ASN A 208 -2.92 -23.87 31.94
CA ASN A 208 -2.54 -24.08 33.32
C ASN A 208 -1.16 -24.75 33.41
N ARG A 209 -0.10 -23.94 33.39
CA ARG A 209 1.28 -24.44 33.51
C ARG A 209 1.62 -25.07 34.87
N LYS A 210 0.77 -24.91 35.88
CA LYS A 210 0.93 -25.47 37.22
C LYS A 210 0.16 -26.78 37.42
N ALA A 211 -0.49 -27.29 36.37
CA ALA A 211 -1.17 -28.58 36.40
C ALA A 211 -0.23 -29.73 36.77
N ASN A 212 -0.73 -30.77 37.43
CA ASN A 212 0.05 -31.96 37.79
C ASN A 212 -0.13 -33.12 36.79
N LYS A 213 -1.14 -33.01 35.91
CA LYS A 213 -1.42 -33.98 34.85
C LYS A 213 -1.47 -33.25 33.51
N ILE A 214 -1.14 -33.96 32.44
CA ILE A 214 -1.17 -33.39 31.09
C ILE A 214 -2.58 -32.97 30.65
N GLU A 215 -3.59 -33.70 31.10
CA GLU A 215 -5.00 -33.42 30.85
C GLU A 215 -5.45 -32.09 31.48
N ASP A 216 -4.84 -31.71 32.59
CA ASP A 216 -5.19 -30.49 33.34
C ASP A 216 -4.45 -29.25 32.82
N VAL A 217 -3.46 -29.42 31.93
CA VAL A 217 -2.70 -28.31 31.33
C VAL A 217 -3.60 -27.47 30.42
N TYR A 218 -4.44 -28.15 29.64
CA TYR A 218 -5.38 -27.57 28.69
C TYR A 218 -6.78 -28.13 28.97
N GLN A 219 -7.52 -27.46 29.86
CA GLN A 219 -8.87 -27.87 30.23
C GLN A 219 -9.82 -27.73 29.04
N LEU A 220 -10.41 -28.84 28.61
CA LEU A 220 -11.25 -28.90 27.42
C LEU A 220 -12.48 -27.99 27.55
N GLU A 221 -13.02 -27.86 28.75
CA GLU A 221 -14.18 -27.03 29.09
C GLU A 221 -13.92 -25.55 28.79
N ASN A 222 -12.66 -25.10 28.95
CA ASN A 222 -12.26 -23.72 28.65
C ASN A 222 -11.96 -23.51 27.16
N LEU A 223 -11.57 -24.57 26.45
CA LEU A 223 -11.22 -24.52 25.02
C LEU A 223 -12.45 -24.63 24.12
N ALA A 224 -13.38 -25.51 24.49
CA ALA A 224 -14.61 -25.79 23.78
C ALA A 224 -15.69 -26.19 24.81
N PRO A 225 -16.52 -25.22 25.27
CA PRO A 225 -17.57 -25.49 26.23
C PRO A 225 -18.52 -26.61 25.78
N ASP A 226 -19.05 -27.40 26.72
CA ASP A 226 -19.91 -28.54 26.39
C ASP A 226 -21.19 -28.11 25.66
N ASP A 227 -21.77 -26.94 25.99
CA ASP A 227 -22.92 -26.35 25.29
C ASP A 227 -22.62 -26.04 23.81
N PHE A 228 -21.36 -25.72 23.52
CA PHE A 228 -20.89 -25.46 22.17
C PHE A 228 -20.68 -26.77 21.40
N LEU A 229 -20.06 -27.76 22.03
CA LEU A 229 -19.87 -29.10 21.46
C LEU A 229 -21.20 -29.83 21.24
N ALA A 230 -22.22 -29.54 22.05
CA ALA A 230 -23.57 -30.08 21.89
C ALA A 230 -24.17 -29.75 20.52
N GLN A 231 -23.86 -28.57 19.97
CA GLN A 231 -24.33 -28.17 18.64
C GLN A 231 -23.75 -29.06 17.53
N LEU A 232 -22.59 -29.68 17.74
CA LEU A 232 -21.93 -30.56 16.76
C LEU A 232 -22.30 -32.04 16.93
N GLN A 233 -23.08 -32.42 17.95
CA GLN A 233 -23.35 -33.81 18.27
C GLN A 233 -24.08 -34.56 17.16
N GLU A 234 -25.13 -33.98 16.58
CA GLU A 234 -25.90 -34.62 15.51
C GLU A 234 -25.01 -34.92 14.28
N SER A 235 -24.17 -33.96 13.88
CA SER A 235 -23.21 -34.14 12.79
C SER A 235 -22.10 -35.14 13.16
N ALA A 236 -21.71 -35.22 14.43
CA ALA A 236 -20.74 -36.20 14.90
C ALA A 236 -21.31 -37.62 14.90
N GLU A 237 -22.56 -37.81 15.36
CA GLU A 237 -23.24 -39.12 15.39
C GLU A 237 -23.43 -39.70 13.99
N THR A 238 -23.86 -38.87 13.03
CA THR A 238 -24.02 -39.31 11.64
C THR A 238 -22.69 -39.78 11.02
N LEU A 239 -21.58 -39.10 11.32
CA LEU A 239 -20.24 -39.50 10.88
C LEU A 239 -19.69 -40.72 11.62
N LEU A 240 -20.09 -40.96 12.87
CA LEU A 240 -19.74 -42.16 13.62
C LEU A 240 -20.49 -43.40 13.10
N CYS A 241 -21.73 -43.23 12.64
CA CYS A 241 -22.59 -44.28 12.09
C CYS A 241 -22.18 -44.80 10.69
N GLY A 242 -21.00 -44.40 10.19
CA GLY A 242 -20.40 -45.03 9.01
C GLY A 242 -20.54 -44.26 7.69
N GLN A 243 -20.85 -42.96 7.72
CA GLN A 243 -20.61 -42.13 6.53
C GLN A 243 -19.13 -42.19 6.13
N ASP A 244 -18.88 -42.36 4.85
CA ASP A 244 -17.52 -42.38 4.31
C ASP A 244 -16.90 -40.99 4.46
N LEU A 245 -15.72 -40.94 5.09
CA LEU A 245 -14.95 -39.72 5.28
C LEU A 245 -14.32 -39.38 3.93
N GLY A 246 -15.13 -38.80 3.03
CA GLY A 246 -14.78 -38.57 1.63
C GLY A 246 -13.40 -37.95 1.39
N PRO A 247 -12.86 -38.04 0.16
CA PRO A 247 -11.45 -37.76 -0.15
C PRO A 247 -11.03 -36.30 0.10
N LYS A 248 -11.99 -35.38 0.28
CA LYS A 248 -11.74 -33.97 0.57
C LYS A 248 -11.31 -33.71 2.02
N ASN A 249 -11.45 -34.68 2.92
CA ASN A 249 -11.10 -34.51 4.33
C ASN A 249 -9.59 -34.65 4.57
N SER A 250 -9.05 -33.79 5.44
CA SER A 250 -7.63 -33.81 5.81
C SER A 250 -7.25 -35.12 6.51
N LEU A 251 -5.98 -35.52 6.40
CA LEU A 251 -5.50 -36.74 7.05
C LEU A 251 -5.63 -36.66 8.57
N LEU A 252 -5.37 -35.49 9.15
CA LEU A 252 -5.53 -35.23 10.57
C LEU A 252 -6.98 -35.48 11.03
N PHE A 253 -7.96 -34.97 10.29
CA PHE A 253 -9.37 -35.21 10.62
C PHE A 253 -9.72 -36.70 10.58
N ARG A 254 -9.22 -37.43 9.57
CA ARG A 254 -9.44 -38.87 9.46
C ARG A 254 -8.82 -39.64 10.63
N GLU A 255 -7.58 -39.30 11.00
CA GLU A 255 -6.89 -39.89 12.15
C GLU A 255 -7.66 -39.62 13.46
N MET A 256 -8.14 -38.38 13.67
CA MET A 256 -8.94 -38.02 14.84
C MET A 256 -10.27 -38.79 14.89
N MET A 257 -10.95 -38.97 13.74
CA MET A 257 -12.20 -39.72 13.64
C MET A 257 -12.01 -41.21 13.91
N GLU A 258 -10.92 -41.81 13.42
CA GLU A 258 -10.58 -43.19 13.73
C GLU A 258 -10.28 -43.37 15.23
N ASN A 259 -9.50 -42.45 15.81
CA ASN A 259 -9.23 -42.43 17.25
C ASN A 259 -10.52 -42.31 18.08
N ALA A 260 -11.50 -41.53 17.61
CA ALA A 260 -12.81 -41.43 18.23
C ALA A 260 -13.58 -42.77 18.16
N ARG A 261 -13.61 -43.43 17.00
CA ARG A 261 -14.28 -44.73 16.79
C ARG A 261 -13.73 -45.85 17.67
N HIS A 262 -12.44 -45.77 18.02
CA HIS A 262 -11.77 -46.79 18.85
C HIS A 262 -11.95 -46.55 20.36
N GLN A 263 -12.73 -45.54 20.79
CA GLN A 263 -13.03 -45.31 22.20
C GLN A 263 -14.12 -46.25 22.72
N GLY A 264 -13.87 -46.90 23.85
CA GLY A 264 -14.80 -47.87 24.43
C GLY A 264 -16.05 -47.28 25.09
N LYS A 265 -16.12 -45.95 25.29
CA LYS A 265 -17.28 -45.27 25.90
C LYS A 265 -17.95 -44.37 24.88
N TYR A 266 -19.24 -44.59 24.62
CA TYR A 266 -20.04 -43.79 23.66
C TYR A 266 -19.96 -42.29 23.92
N LYS A 267 -20.08 -41.86 25.19
CA LYS A 267 -19.97 -40.44 25.57
C LYS A 267 -18.61 -39.83 25.17
N ASN A 268 -17.52 -40.58 25.31
CA ASN A 268 -16.18 -40.12 24.94
C ASN A 268 -15.95 -40.18 23.43
N GLN A 269 -16.46 -41.21 22.76
CA GLN A 269 -16.44 -41.34 21.31
C GLN A 269 -17.14 -40.14 20.66
N LEU A 270 -18.34 -39.80 21.12
CA LEU A 270 -19.09 -38.65 20.65
C LEU A 270 -18.32 -37.34 20.91
N ARG A 271 -17.77 -37.17 22.12
CA ARG A 271 -16.97 -35.99 22.46
C ARG A 271 -15.78 -35.83 21.53
N LEU A 272 -14.99 -36.88 21.29
CA LEU A 272 -13.82 -36.83 20.39
C LEU A 272 -14.21 -36.57 18.92
N ALA A 273 -15.34 -37.10 18.46
CA ALA A 273 -15.86 -36.81 17.13
C ALA A 273 -16.28 -35.33 16.99
N CYS A 274 -16.90 -34.74 18.01
CA CYS A 274 -17.17 -33.30 18.03
C CYS A 274 -15.88 -32.47 17.97
N LEU A 275 -14.81 -32.89 18.68
CA LEU A 275 -13.50 -32.22 18.59
C LEU A 275 -12.89 -32.31 17.18
N ALA A 276 -12.99 -33.47 16.54
CA ALA A 276 -12.53 -33.65 15.16
C ALA A 276 -13.26 -32.71 14.21
N LEU A 277 -14.59 -32.59 14.33
CA LEU A 277 -15.38 -31.63 13.55
C LEU A 277 -14.94 -30.19 13.81
N LEU A 278 -14.75 -29.80 15.06
CA LEU A 278 -14.27 -28.46 15.40
C LEU A 278 -12.89 -28.17 14.76
N VAL A 279 -11.96 -29.12 14.79
CA VAL A 279 -10.66 -29.00 14.12
C VAL A 279 -10.83 -28.87 12.60
N LYS A 280 -11.72 -29.66 11.98
CA LYS A 280 -12.06 -29.52 10.55
C LYS A 280 -12.55 -28.12 10.23
N HIS A 281 -13.44 -27.55 11.04
CA HIS A 281 -13.97 -26.19 10.84
C HIS A 281 -12.90 -25.11 11.04
N LEU A 282 -12.03 -25.24 12.04
CA LEU A 282 -10.93 -24.30 12.29
C LEU A 282 -9.90 -24.32 11.16
N LEU A 283 -9.51 -25.50 10.68
CA LEU A 283 -8.56 -25.63 9.56
C LEU A 283 -9.14 -25.08 8.26
N ALA A 284 -10.43 -25.33 7.99
CA ALA A 284 -11.12 -24.72 6.86
C ALA A 284 -11.11 -23.19 6.98
N PHE A 285 -11.43 -22.63 8.15
CA PHE A 285 -11.37 -21.19 8.39
C PHE A 285 -9.97 -20.60 8.16
N ILE A 286 -8.92 -21.29 8.59
CA ILE A 286 -7.52 -20.85 8.41
C ILE A 286 -7.15 -20.80 6.92
N ASP A 287 -7.61 -21.74 6.10
CA ASP A 287 -7.30 -21.80 4.66
C ASP A 287 -8.09 -20.78 3.81
N LEU A 288 -9.21 -20.25 4.34
CA LEU A 288 -10.05 -19.28 3.61
C LEU A 288 -9.36 -17.93 3.38
N LYS A 289 -9.61 -17.33 2.22
CA LYS A 289 -9.19 -15.95 1.94
C LYS A 289 -10.25 -14.96 2.43
N ASP A 290 -9.84 -13.74 2.79
CA ASP A 290 -10.72 -12.64 3.24
C ASP A 290 -12.06 -12.47 2.47
N PRO A 291 -12.10 -12.47 1.12
CA PRO A 291 -13.38 -12.30 0.40
C PRO A 291 -14.38 -13.44 0.66
N MET A 292 -13.89 -14.64 1.00
CA MET A 292 -14.70 -15.83 1.23
C MET A 292 -15.25 -15.91 2.66
N LEU A 293 -14.76 -15.06 3.58
CA LEU A 293 -15.23 -15.03 4.98
C LEU A 293 -16.71 -14.67 5.09
N LYS A 294 -17.25 -13.88 4.16
CA LYS A 294 -18.68 -13.56 4.10
C LYS A 294 -19.53 -14.78 3.70
N ASP A 295 -19.00 -15.63 2.85
CA ASP A 295 -19.68 -16.86 2.42
C ASP A 295 -19.58 -17.95 3.47
N PHE A 296 -18.45 -17.99 4.20
CA PHE A 296 -18.29 -18.82 5.39
C PHE A 296 -19.31 -18.43 6.47
N MET A 297 -19.43 -17.14 6.80
CA MET A 297 -20.43 -16.63 7.76
C MET A 297 -21.86 -17.00 7.38
N LYS A 298 -22.17 -17.08 6.08
CA LYS A 298 -23.48 -17.47 5.56
C LYS A 298 -23.70 -18.99 5.52
N GLY A 299 -22.71 -19.80 5.91
CA GLY A 299 -22.78 -21.26 5.85
C GLY A 299 -22.72 -21.84 4.44
N ARG A 300 -22.24 -21.08 3.43
CA ARG A 300 -22.19 -21.53 2.02
C ARG A 300 -20.97 -22.38 1.67
N ILE A 301 -19.99 -22.43 2.58
CA ILE A 301 -18.70 -23.11 2.36
C ILE A 301 -18.63 -24.45 3.08
N MET A 302 -19.38 -24.61 4.18
CA MET A 302 -19.40 -25.84 4.95
C MET A 302 -20.84 -26.20 5.30
N GLU A 303 -21.42 -27.12 4.54
CA GLU A 303 -22.80 -27.61 4.72
C GLU A 303 -22.96 -28.37 6.04
N ASP A 304 -21.93 -29.11 6.48
CA ASP A 304 -21.93 -29.90 7.72
C ASP A 304 -21.79 -29.05 9.01
N SER A 305 -21.84 -27.71 8.92
CA SER A 305 -21.49 -26.82 10.03
C SER A 305 -22.71 -26.16 10.65
N CYS A 306 -22.80 -26.24 11.97
CA CYS A 306 -23.81 -25.51 12.72
C CYS A 306 -23.51 -24.00 12.72
N LYS A 307 -24.55 -23.18 12.51
CA LYS A 307 -24.42 -21.71 12.43
C LYS A 307 -23.79 -21.09 13.67
N GLY A 308 -24.02 -21.67 14.85
CA GLY A 308 -23.42 -21.20 16.11
C GLY A 308 -21.90 -21.37 16.14
N VAL A 309 -21.37 -22.48 15.60
CA VAL A 309 -19.93 -22.74 15.49
C VAL A 309 -19.26 -21.75 14.57
N ILE A 310 -19.84 -21.52 13.39
CA ILE A 310 -19.35 -20.51 12.44
C ILE A 310 -19.36 -19.12 13.09
N SER A 311 -20.45 -18.75 13.76
CA SER A 311 -20.58 -17.44 14.41
C SER A 311 -19.52 -17.23 15.49
N TRP A 312 -19.24 -18.26 16.29
CA TRP A 312 -18.21 -18.22 17.33
C TRP A 312 -16.81 -18.04 16.74
N ILE A 313 -16.44 -18.84 15.74
CA ILE A 313 -15.14 -18.69 15.05
C ILE A 313 -14.99 -17.27 14.48
N MET A 314 -16.04 -16.76 13.84
CA MET A 314 -16.04 -15.42 13.27
C MET A 314 -15.95 -14.32 14.34
N GLN A 315 -16.55 -14.51 15.51
CA GLN A 315 -16.48 -13.53 16.60
C GLN A 315 -15.11 -13.51 17.27
N GLU A 316 -14.49 -14.68 17.45
CA GLU A 316 -13.24 -14.82 18.21
C GLU A 316 -11.98 -14.57 17.37
N TYR A 317 -12.01 -14.89 16.07
CA TYR A 317 -10.84 -14.90 15.20
C TYR A 317 -10.94 -13.98 13.98
N THR A 318 -11.89 -13.05 13.93
CA THR A 318 -11.95 -12.03 12.86
C THR A 318 -12.13 -10.62 13.40
N VAL A 319 -11.62 -9.65 12.62
CA VAL A 319 -11.79 -8.23 12.88
C VAL A 319 -12.74 -7.66 11.83
N LYS A 320 -13.82 -7.03 12.29
CA LYS A 320 -14.77 -6.31 11.44
C LYS A 320 -14.40 -4.84 11.39
N GLN A 321 -14.02 -4.34 10.21
CA GLN A 321 -13.79 -2.92 9.96
C GLN A 321 -14.85 -2.42 8.97
N GLY A 322 -15.97 -1.93 9.51
CA GLY A 322 -17.14 -1.55 8.72
C GLY A 322 -17.71 -2.74 7.93
N ASN A 323 -17.77 -2.62 6.60
CA ASN A 323 -18.27 -3.68 5.70
C ASN A 323 -17.21 -4.74 5.34
N PHE A 324 -15.97 -4.58 5.80
CA PHE A 324 -14.89 -5.53 5.55
C PHE A 324 -14.70 -6.45 6.76
N ILE A 325 -14.60 -7.74 6.47
CA ILE A 325 -14.25 -8.77 7.45
C ILE A 325 -12.89 -9.29 7.01
N SER A 326 -11.92 -9.25 7.92
CA SER A 326 -10.56 -9.76 7.69
C SER A 326 -10.10 -10.51 8.92
N LYS A 327 -9.16 -11.42 8.74
CA LYS A 327 -8.42 -12.06 9.84
C LYS A 327 -6.97 -11.58 9.83
N THR A 328 -6.40 -11.34 11.01
CA THR A 328 -4.98 -11.01 11.10
C THR A 328 -4.15 -12.29 11.17
N LYS A 329 -2.85 -12.22 10.85
CA LYS A 329 -1.93 -13.36 11.03
C LYS A 329 -1.93 -13.90 12.46
N ARG A 330 -2.08 -13.01 13.45
CA ARG A 330 -2.18 -13.37 14.86
C ARG A 330 -3.41 -14.24 15.12
N ASP A 331 -4.55 -13.89 14.52
CA ASP A 331 -5.80 -14.64 14.67
C ASP A 331 -5.71 -16.01 14.00
N GLU A 332 -5.05 -16.08 12.83
CA GLU A 332 -4.74 -17.34 12.15
C GLU A 332 -3.87 -18.25 13.02
N ASP A 333 -2.77 -17.72 13.59
CA ASP A 333 -1.89 -18.48 14.47
C ASP A 333 -2.60 -18.92 15.76
N ARG A 334 -3.48 -18.09 16.32
CA ARG A 334 -4.27 -18.40 17.53
C ARG A 334 -5.28 -19.52 17.26
N ALA A 335 -6.01 -19.45 16.14
CA ALA A 335 -6.92 -20.50 15.69
C ALA A 335 -6.15 -21.80 15.41
N LEU A 336 -4.95 -21.69 14.83
CA LEU A 336 -4.10 -22.83 14.55
C LEU A 336 -3.59 -23.49 15.84
N CYS A 337 -3.10 -22.72 16.81
CA CYS A 337 -2.70 -23.22 18.13
C CYS A 337 -3.84 -23.97 18.80
N LEU A 338 -5.07 -23.43 18.79
CA LEU A 338 -6.24 -24.12 19.31
C LEU A 338 -6.47 -25.45 18.58
N SER A 339 -6.44 -25.46 17.25
CA SER A 339 -6.66 -26.68 16.46
C SER A 339 -5.62 -27.77 16.75
N LEU A 340 -4.35 -27.39 16.97
CA LEU A 340 -3.28 -28.33 17.32
C LEU A 340 -3.45 -28.89 18.73
N ILE A 341 -3.86 -28.07 19.70
CA ILE A 341 -4.12 -28.52 21.08
C ILE A 341 -5.30 -29.50 21.10
N LEU A 342 -6.39 -29.21 20.38
CA LEU A 342 -7.53 -30.12 20.24
C LEU A 342 -7.12 -31.43 19.55
N ALA A 343 -6.26 -31.37 18.53
CA ALA A 343 -5.70 -32.55 17.90
C ALA A 343 -4.87 -33.39 18.89
N PHE A 344 -4.04 -32.77 19.74
CA PHE A 344 -3.30 -33.47 20.79
C PHE A 344 -4.25 -34.18 21.77
N ILE A 345 -5.30 -33.50 22.24
CA ILE A 345 -6.28 -34.10 23.16
C ILE A 345 -6.96 -35.33 22.54
N SER A 346 -7.32 -35.24 21.25
CA SER A 346 -7.97 -36.36 20.54
C SER A 346 -7.05 -37.54 20.24
N SER A 347 -5.74 -37.30 20.09
CA SER A 347 -4.74 -38.28 19.64
C SER A 347 -3.83 -38.74 20.79
N ARG A 348 -4.34 -38.74 22.02
CA ARG A 348 -3.61 -39.18 23.23
C ARG A 348 -2.26 -38.46 23.42
N TYR A 349 -2.21 -37.17 23.10
CA TYR A 349 -1.05 -36.29 23.24
C TYR A 349 0.14 -36.61 22.33
N GLU A 350 -0.06 -37.40 21.27
CA GLU A 350 0.94 -37.67 20.24
C GLU A 350 0.37 -37.40 18.84
N LEU A 351 1.12 -36.70 18.00
CA LEU A 351 0.73 -36.35 16.63
C LEU A 351 1.88 -36.58 15.65
N SER A 352 1.65 -37.32 14.58
CA SER A 352 2.66 -37.55 13.55
C SER A 352 3.00 -36.27 12.77
N VAL A 353 4.30 -36.03 12.55
CA VAL A 353 4.76 -34.85 11.77
C VAL A 353 4.27 -34.95 10.33
N SER A 354 4.22 -36.14 9.74
CA SER A 354 3.77 -36.33 8.35
C SER A 354 2.30 -36.01 8.18
N THR A 355 1.44 -36.44 9.11
CA THR A 355 0.00 -36.12 9.09
C THR A 355 -0.21 -34.61 9.16
N LEU A 356 0.51 -33.94 10.06
CA LEU A 356 0.37 -32.50 10.29
C LEU A 356 0.82 -31.67 9.09
N LEU A 357 1.97 -31.96 8.50
CA LEU A 357 2.47 -31.24 7.33
C LEU A 357 1.56 -31.38 6.10
N GLN A 358 0.81 -32.47 6.00
CA GLN A 358 -0.14 -32.69 4.90
C GLN A 358 -1.53 -32.11 5.18
N SER A 359 -1.88 -31.89 6.44
CA SER A 359 -3.24 -31.50 6.86
C SER A 359 -3.37 -30.04 7.26
N VAL A 360 -2.26 -29.39 7.63
CA VAL A 360 -2.24 -28.03 8.16
C VAL A 360 -1.60 -27.11 7.12
N PRO A 361 -2.20 -25.94 6.80
CA PRO A 361 -1.70 -25.02 5.78
C PRO A 361 -0.51 -24.16 6.27
N VAL A 362 0.53 -24.79 6.83
CA VAL A 362 1.74 -24.11 7.31
C VAL A 362 3.02 -24.82 6.89
N ASN A 363 4.11 -24.06 6.76
CA ASN A 363 5.40 -24.64 6.49
C ASN A 363 5.99 -25.34 7.72
N ARG A 364 7.00 -26.19 7.50
CA ARG A 364 7.63 -26.98 8.56
C ARG A 364 8.26 -26.13 9.67
N ASP A 365 8.88 -25.01 9.31
CA ASP A 365 9.54 -24.14 10.29
C ASP A 365 8.53 -23.45 11.21
N ARG A 366 7.41 -22.96 10.65
CA ARG A 366 6.31 -22.38 11.43
C ARG A 366 5.64 -23.43 12.30
N LEU A 367 5.40 -24.63 11.78
CA LEU A 367 4.87 -25.75 12.57
C LEU A 367 5.76 -26.06 13.78
N ASN A 368 7.07 -26.18 13.57
CA ASN A 368 8.04 -26.42 14.65
C ASN A 368 7.99 -25.30 15.70
N LEU A 369 7.90 -24.04 15.27
CA LEU A 369 7.80 -22.90 16.18
C LEU A 369 6.52 -22.98 17.03
N LEU A 370 5.35 -23.22 16.41
CA LEU A 370 4.08 -23.31 17.11
C LEU A 370 4.04 -24.49 18.08
N MET A 371 4.55 -25.66 17.66
CA MET A 371 4.68 -26.83 18.54
C MET A 371 5.54 -26.54 19.77
N ARG A 372 6.61 -25.77 19.57
CA ARG A 372 7.46 -25.33 20.68
C ARG A 372 6.75 -24.36 21.62
N VAL A 373 5.96 -23.43 21.07
CA VAL A 373 5.16 -22.47 21.85
C VAL A 373 4.11 -23.21 22.69
N ILE A 374 3.46 -24.24 22.13
CA ILE A 374 2.55 -25.14 22.85
C ILE A 374 3.27 -25.96 23.94
N GLY A 375 4.60 -26.10 23.85
CA GLY A 375 5.40 -26.90 24.78
C GLY A 375 5.48 -28.38 24.40
N ALA A 376 5.15 -28.73 23.16
CA ALA A 376 5.30 -30.07 22.62
C ALA A 376 6.79 -30.38 22.31
N THR A 377 7.17 -31.64 22.50
CA THR A 377 8.52 -32.14 22.22
C THR A 377 8.53 -32.98 20.96
N TYR A 378 9.59 -32.89 20.16
CA TYR A 378 9.75 -33.75 19.00
C TYR A 378 10.38 -35.10 19.41
N SER A 379 9.71 -36.19 19.07
CA SER A 379 10.19 -37.56 19.24
C SER A 379 10.82 -38.05 17.94
N SER A 380 12.15 -38.24 17.95
CA SER A 380 12.85 -38.77 16.78
C SER A 380 12.56 -40.25 16.52
N ALA A 381 12.11 -41.00 17.51
CA ALA A 381 11.85 -42.45 17.40
C ALA A 381 10.57 -42.74 16.60
N THR A 382 9.51 -41.95 16.86
CA THR A 382 8.19 -42.12 16.25
C THR A 382 7.91 -41.08 15.16
N HIS A 383 8.86 -40.17 14.89
CA HIS A 383 8.69 -39.05 13.97
C HIS A 383 7.40 -38.24 14.25
N SER A 384 7.15 -37.98 15.54
CA SER A 384 5.92 -37.37 16.05
C SER A 384 6.24 -36.23 17.01
N PHE A 385 5.30 -35.30 17.18
CA PHE A 385 5.28 -34.40 18.32
C PHE A 385 4.53 -35.05 19.47
N VAL A 386 5.10 -34.99 20.67
CA VAL A 386 4.50 -35.51 21.89
C VAL A 386 4.41 -34.38 22.91
N LEU A 387 3.20 -34.12 23.40
CA LEU A 387 3.00 -33.28 24.56
C LEU A 387 3.29 -34.15 25.79
N LYS A 388 4.22 -33.73 26.64
CA LYS A 388 4.59 -34.43 27.87
C LYS A 388 4.61 -33.44 29.04
N PHE A 389 4.37 -33.95 30.24
CA PHE A 389 4.54 -33.18 31.47
C PHE A 389 5.90 -33.49 32.12
N PRO A 390 6.65 -32.50 32.62
CA PRO A 390 6.40 -31.06 32.54
C PRO A 390 6.52 -30.55 31.09
N LEU A 391 5.74 -29.51 30.75
CA LEU A 391 5.81 -28.88 29.42
C LEU A 391 7.26 -28.46 29.11
N ALA A 392 7.66 -28.65 27.86
CA ALA A 392 8.99 -28.23 27.44
C ALA A 392 9.15 -26.72 27.66
N LYS A 393 10.22 -26.34 28.37
CA LYS A 393 10.57 -24.92 28.48
C LYS A 393 10.89 -24.38 27.09
N TYR A 394 10.23 -23.29 26.71
CA TYR A 394 10.62 -22.52 25.55
C TYR A 394 12.05 -22.02 25.79
N SER A 395 12.99 -22.34 24.88
CA SER A 395 14.39 -21.94 25.02
C SER A 395 14.95 -21.50 23.67
N GLN A 396 15.04 -20.22 23.36
CA GLN A 396 15.53 -19.78 22.05
C GLN A 396 17.03 -20.08 21.83
N SER A 397 17.41 -21.34 21.59
CA SER A 397 18.71 -21.68 21.03
C SER A 397 18.64 -21.55 19.50
N LEU A 398 18.61 -20.32 19.00
CA LEU A 398 19.02 -20.06 17.63
C LEU A 398 20.52 -20.38 17.52
N LYS A 399 20.86 -21.51 16.90
CA LYS A 399 22.24 -21.87 16.57
C LYS A 399 22.84 -20.77 15.71
N LYS A 400 23.61 -19.86 16.32
CA LYS A 400 24.48 -18.92 15.61
C LYS A 400 25.47 -19.75 14.80
N SER A 401 25.25 -19.84 13.49
CA SER A 401 26.22 -20.38 12.53
C SER A 401 27.51 -19.58 12.66
N LYS A 402 28.56 -20.23 13.18
CA LYS A 402 29.92 -19.67 13.23
C LYS A 402 30.39 -19.47 11.79
N ARG A 403 30.23 -18.27 11.25
CA ARG A 403 31.00 -17.81 10.08
C ARG A 403 32.47 -17.80 10.47
N GLN A 404 33.22 -18.82 10.05
CA GLN A 404 34.67 -18.81 10.07
C GLN A 404 35.16 -17.63 9.24
N LYS A 405 35.75 -16.63 9.89
CA LYS A 405 36.67 -15.69 9.25
C LYS A 405 37.88 -16.50 8.79
N LYS A 406 38.01 -16.76 7.49
CA LYS A 406 39.30 -17.08 6.90
C LYS A 406 40.12 -15.79 6.83
N ARG A 407 41.30 -15.85 7.43
CA ARG A 407 42.42 -14.94 7.18
C ARG A 407 42.93 -15.13 5.76
#